data_AF-A0A1S2KN60-F1
#
_entry.id   AF-A0A1S2KN60-F1
#
_cell.length_a   1.000
_cell.length_b   1.000
_cell.length_c   1.000
_cell.angle_alpha   90.00
_cell.angle_beta   90.00
_cell.angle_gamma   90.00
#
_symmetry.space_group_name_H-M   'P 1'
#
loop_
_entity.id
_entity.type
_entity.pdbx_description
1 polymer ?
#
loop_
_entity_poly.entity_id
_entity_poly.type
_entity_poly.pdbx_seq_one_letter_code
_entity_poly.pdbx_strand_id
1 'polypeptide(L)' 'MSSTTTTSATGSSTTPAAPPPRHPPPPPAPRQVAPEDDVPEEDDPDLVESALSSHELIVRELGATVLDEYTNE' A
#
# COMPACT_ATOMS: atom_id res chain seq x y z
N MET A 1 67.21 -19.46 24.78
CA MET A 1 67.16 -19.77 23.33
C MET A 1 66.04 -20.79 23.12
N SER A 2 65.12 -20.47 22.21
CA SER A 2 63.78 -21.03 22.10
C SER A 2 63.72 -22.53 21.85
N SER A 3 62.76 -23.19 22.51
CA SER A 3 62.41 -24.59 22.31
C SER A 3 61.87 -24.84 20.90
N THR A 4 62.43 -25.85 20.25
CA THR A 4 61.78 -26.61 19.18
C THR A 4 60.50 -27.27 19.70
N THR A 5 59.52 -27.55 18.83
CA THR A 5 59.06 -28.92 18.48
C THR A 5 57.67 -28.85 17.80
N THR A 6 57.66 -29.24 16.52
CA THR A 6 56.70 -30.11 15.82
C THR A 6 55.25 -29.68 15.57
N THR A 7 55.01 -29.42 14.27
CA THR A 7 53.78 -29.63 13.50
C THR A 7 53.21 -31.04 13.65
N SER A 8 51.90 -31.13 13.91
CA SER A 8 51.09 -32.32 13.62
C SER A 8 49.77 -31.86 12.98
N ALA A 9 49.64 -32.11 11.68
CA ALA A 9 48.39 -31.97 10.94
C ALA A 9 47.64 -33.30 10.97
N THR A 10 46.39 -33.29 11.45
CA THR A 10 45.45 -34.41 11.32
C THR A 10 44.31 -33.96 10.43
N GLY A 11 44.19 -34.60 9.26
CA GLY A 11 43.20 -34.29 8.24
C GLY A 11 41.77 -34.56 8.71
N SER A 12 40.89 -33.60 8.46
CA SER A 12 39.45 -33.75 8.63
C SER A 12 38.85 -34.17 7.29
N SER A 13 38.31 -35.38 7.24
CA SER A 13 37.47 -35.85 6.13
C SER A 13 36.21 -35.00 6.03
N THR A 14 36.03 -34.28 4.93
CA THR A 14 34.84 -33.47 4.65
C THR A 14 33.72 -34.34 4.05
N THR A 15 32.68 -34.61 4.83
CA THR A 15 31.40 -35.12 4.31
C THR A 15 30.64 -33.96 3.65
N PRO A 16 30.06 -34.12 2.44
CA PRO A 16 29.24 -33.08 1.84
C PRO A 16 27.97 -32.84 2.66
N ALA A 17 27.72 -31.59 3.04
CA ALA A 17 26.49 -31.19 3.72
C ALA A 17 25.30 -31.21 2.74
N ALA A 18 24.14 -31.68 3.21
CA ALA A 18 22.91 -31.66 2.43
C ALA A 18 22.41 -30.22 2.20
N PRO A 19 21.81 -29.90 1.04
CA PRO A 19 21.30 -28.57 0.75
C PRO A 19 20.11 -28.22 1.66
N PRO A 20 19.94 -26.94 2.03
CA PRO A 20 18.84 -26.50 2.87
C PRO A 20 17.48 -26.67 2.16
N PRO A 21 16.38 -26.84 2.92
CA PRO A 21 15.04 -26.86 2.35
C PRO A 21 14.74 -25.54 1.62
N ARG A 22 14.15 -25.64 0.43
CA ARG A 22 13.76 -24.47 -0.37
C ARG A 22 12.48 -23.89 0.19
N HIS A 23 12.49 -22.58 0.47
CA HIS A 23 11.28 -21.85 0.83
C HIS A 23 10.40 -21.62 -0.42
N PRO A 24 9.07 -21.61 -0.25
CA PRO A 24 8.17 -21.21 -1.32
C PRO A 24 8.41 -19.74 -1.72
N PRO A 25 8.15 -19.37 -2.98
CA PRO A 25 8.27 -17.98 -3.41
C PRO A 25 7.29 -17.09 -2.64
N PRO A 26 7.65 -15.82 -2.38
CA PRO A 26 6.74 -14.87 -1.77
C PRO A 26 5.52 -14.61 -2.67
N PRO A 27 4.36 -14.23 -2.10
CA PRO A 27 3.22 -13.81 -2.89
C PRO A 27 3.56 -12.56 -3.72
N PRO A 28 2.85 -12.33 -4.84
CA PRO A 28 3.03 -11.12 -5.63
C PRO A 28 2.75 -9.87 -4.78
N ALA A 29 3.51 -8.81 -5.02
CA ALA A 29 3.29 -7.53 -4.37
C ALA A 29 1.93 -6.94 -4.79
N PRO A 30 1.24 -6.21 -3.89
CA PRO A 30 0.03 -5.48 -4.24
C PRO A 30 0.32 -4.47 -5.35
N ARG A 31 -0.65 -4.25 -6.24
CA ARG A 31 -0.55 -3.25 -7.30
C ARG A 31 -0.56 -1.86 -6.64
N GLN A 32 0.42 -1.03 -6.99
CA GLN A 32 0.41 0.36 -6.61
C GLN A 32 -0.51 1.11 -7.57
N VAL A 33 -1.46 1.86 -7.01
CA VAL A 33 -2.34 2.75 -7.76
C VAL A 33 -1.67 4.12 -7.75
N ALA A 34 -1.57 4.77 -8.92
CA ALA A 34 -1.05 6.13 -8.99
C ALA A 34 -2.10 7.12 -8.42
N PRO A 35 -1.71 8.28 -7.87
CA PRO A 35 -2.67 9.23 -7.30
C PRO A 35 -3.76 9.70 -8.28
N GLU A 36 -3.45 9.74 -9.57
CA GLU A 36 -4.40 10.06 -10.63
C GLU A 36 -5.41 8.94 -10.93
N ASP A 37 -5.07 7.71 -10.60
CA ASP A 37 -5.91 6.52 -10.77
C ASP A 37 -6.69 6.19 -9.46
N ASP A 38 -6.39 6.90 -8.38
CA ASP A 38 -7.03 6.75 -7.07
C ASP A 38 -8.37 7.49 -7.06
N VAL A 39 -9.37 6.82 -7.65
CA VAL A 39 -10.76 7.26 -7.63
C VAL A 39 -11.58 6.35 -6.73
N PRO A 40 -12.61 6.89 -6.05
CA PRO A 40 -13.50 6.07 -5.22
C PRO A 40 -14.15 4.92 -6.00
N GLU A 41 -14.44 3.80 -5.33
CA GLU A 41 -15.04 2.62 -5.96
C GLU A 41 -16.57 2.81 -6.13
N GLU A 42 -17.12 2.42 -7.28
CA GLU A 42 -18.56 2.63 -7.60
C GLU A 42 -19.54 1.89 -6.66
N ASP A 43 -19.06 0.95 -5.85
CA ASP A 43 -19.85 0.16 -4.89
C ASP A 43 -19.79 0.75 -3.45
N ASP A 44 -19.12 1.89 -3.27
CA ASP A 44 -19.03 2.58 -1.98
C ASP A 44 -20.38 3.22 -1.60
N PRO A 45 -20.93 2.98 -0.39
CA PRO A 45 -22.28 3.43 0.00
C PRO A 45 -22.37 4.94 0.25
N ASP A 46 -21.25 5.62 0.43
CA ASP A 46 -21.15 7.09 0.47
C ASP A 46 -20.92 7.68 -0.93
N LEU A 47 -20.63 6.84 -1.93
CA LEU A 47 -20.68 7.15 -3.36
C LEU A 47 -22.10 7.14 -3.92
N VAL A 48 -23.11 7.28 -3.06
CA VAL A 48 -24.45 7.61 -3.53
C VAL A 48 -24.35 8.86 -4.39
N GLU A 49 -24.69 8.69 -5.66
CA GLU A 49 -25.12 9.75 -6.54
C GLU A 49 -26.43 10.32 -5.99
N SER A 50 -26.40 10.96 -4.81
CA SER A 50 -27.38 11.97 -4.46
C SER A 50 -27.11 13.16 -5.37
N ALA A 51 -27.40 12.97 -6.65
CA ALA A 51 -27.38 13.93 -7.74
C ALA A 51 -28.49 14.97 -7.60
N LEU A 52 -28.95 15.23 -6.37
CA LEU A 52 -29.44 16.55 -6.06
C LEU A 52 -28.20 17.43 -6.17
N SER A 53 -28.19 18.33 -7.16
CA SER A 53 -27.20 19.40 -7.23
C SER A 53 -26.94 19.89 -5.81
N SER A 54 -25.68 20.05 -5.38
CA SER A 54 -25.39 20.48 -4.00
C SER A 54 -26.25 21.69 -3.59
N HIS A 55 -26.61 22.53 -4.56
CA HIS A 55 -27.59 23.60 -4.44
C HIS A 55 -28.99 23.15 -3.93
N GLU A 56 -29.59 22.11 -4.51
CA GLU A 56 -30.90 21.59 -4.09
C GLU A 56 -30.84 20.92 -2.70
N LEU A 57 -29.73 20.24 -2.38
CA LEU A 57 -29.46 19.73 -1.02
C LEU A 57 -29.34 20.88 0.00
N ILE A 58 -28.71 21.99 -0.37
CA ILE A 58 -28.58 23.13 0.54
C ILE A 58 -29.95 23.78 0.81
N VAL A 59 -30.82 23.88 -0.21
CA VAL A 59 -32.19 24.41 -0.05
C VAL A 59 -33.05 23.50 0.82
N ARG A 60 -33.00 22.19 0.60
CA ARG A 60 -33.90 21.23 1.26
C ARG A 60 -33.47 20.86 2.69
N GLU A 61 -32.19 20.62 2.94
CA GLU A 61 -31.71 20.10 4.24
C GLU A 61 -31.43 21.20 5.26
N LEU A 62 -30.94 22.37 4.80
CA LEU A 62 -30.65 23.52 5.67
C LEU A 62 -31.75 24.59 5.64
N GLY A 63 -32.77 24.43 4.78
CA GLY A 63 -33.84 25.41 4.61
C GLY A 63 -33.36 26.72 3.98
N ALA A 64 -32.31 26.68 3.15
CA ALA A 64 -31.78 27.86 2.49
C ALA A 64 -32.79 28.44 1.48
N THR A 65 -32.66 29.74 1.18
CA THR A 65 -33.49 30.44 0.19
C THR A 65 -32.62 30.95 -0.96
N VAL A 66 -33.14 30.87 -2.20
CA VAL A 66 -32.47 31.41 -3.38
C VAL A 66 -32.87 32.87 -3.53
N LEU A 67 -31.89 33.76 -3.61
CA LEU A 67 -32.08 35.20 -3.80
C LEU A 67 -31.51 35.62 -5.15
N ASP A 68 -32.24 36.48 -5.86
CA ASP A 68 -31.74 37.10 -7.09
C ASP A 68 -30.74 38.21 -6.75
N GLU A 69 -29.59 38.19 -7.42
CA GLU A 69 -28.61 39.25 -7.34
C GLU A 69 -28.98 40.39 -8.30
N TYR A 70 -29.05 41.62 -7.77
CA TYR A 70 -29.24 42.83 -8.58
C TYR A 70 -27.91 43.59 -8.69
N THR A 71 -27.53 43.94 -9.92
CA THR A 71 -26.40 44.85 -10.15
C THR A 71 -26.84 46.28 -9.85
N ASN A 72 -26.11 46.96 -8.98
CA ASN A 72 -26.35 48.37 -8.66
C ASN A 72 -25.59 49.24 -9.68
N GLU A 73 -26.34 49.81 -10.62
CA GLU A 73 -25.83 50.78 -11.61
C GLU A 73 -25.41 52.11 -10.98
#